data_AF-A0A1C3NMS2-F1
#
_entry.id   AF-A0A1C3NMS2-F1
#
_cell.length_a   1.000
_cell.length_b   1.000
_cell.length_c   1.000
_cell.angle_alpha   90.00
_cell.angle_beta   90.00
_cell.angle_gamma   90.00
#
_symmetry.space_group_name_H-M   'P 1'
#
loop_
_entity.id
_entity.type
_entity.pdbx_description
1 polymer ?
#
loop_
_entity_poly.entity_id
_entity_poly.type
_entity_poly.pdbx_seq_one_letter_code
_entity_poly.pdbx_strand_id
1 'polypeptide(L)'
;MNAFTSWAKKYPHRWFGTLLGFATGARVNEVAQLYIDDIGKVGDFWGVHFRGTKPDQRLKNFHPSRFVPLPTSLIEAGFLVYVDEVKRAGFERLFPHLPYNAENGYGDALGDQFRAYAIKQGLTQRLKSFHCFRHTLSNSLVNEHGVSLPISQQITGHELTLPPGLKHYVDPPSVPARFSAIEQFGPTLPLPAYTPGQFDRAFKQVRHMERRREQVAKKKTSKTRATG
;
A
#
# COMPACT_ATOMS: atom_id res chain seq x y z
N MET A 1 -1.18 12.02 17.60
CA MET A 1 -1.76 10.69 17.23
C MET A 1 -3.28 10.67 17.07
N ASN A 2 -4.05 11.36 17.93
CA ASN A 2 -5.52 11.26 17.95
C ASN A 2 -6.24 11.62 16.63
N ALA A 3 -5.74 12.59 15.85
CA ALA A 3 -6.39 12.99 14.60
C ALA A 3 -6.31 11.90 13.51
N PHE A 4 -5.15 11.26 13.37
CA PHE A 4 -4.95 10.18 12.40
C PHE A 4 -5.82 8.98 12.74
N THR A 5 -5.74 8.46 13.97
CA THR A 5 -6.50 7.26 14.37
C THR A 5 -8.01 7.48 14.28
N SER A 6 -8.49 8.67 14.63
CA SER A 6 -9.90 9.05 14.51
C SER A 6 -10.40 9.03 13.05
N TRP A 7 -9.60 9.52 12.10
CA TRP A 7 -9.92 9.50 10.68
C TRP A 7 -9.74 8.11 10.04
N ALA A 8 -8.65 7.44 10.39
CA ALA A 8 -8.19 6.20 9.78
C ALA A 8 -9.06 5.00 10.19
N LYS A 9 -9.57 4.95 11.42
CA LYS A 9 -10.38 3.81 11.92
C LYS A 9 -11.64 3.52 11.10
N LYS A 10 -12.07 4.45 10.24
CA LYS A 10 -13.26 4.26 9.39
C LYS A 10 -13.06 3.18 8.32
N TYR A 11 -11.86 3.08 7.73
CA TYR A 11 -11.58 2.12 6.67
C TYR A 11 -10.14 1.60 6.73
N PRO A 12 -9.91 0.32 6.45
CA PRO A 12 -8.59 -0.27 6.56
C PRO A 12 -7.55 0.36 5.63
N HIS A 13 -7.94 0.79 4.42
CA HIS A 13 -7.02 1.47 3.49
C HIS A 13 -6.55 2.83 4.00
N ARG A 14 -7.34 3.53 4.82
CA ARG A 14 -6.89 4.78 5.47
C ARG A 14 -5.89 4.53 6.58
N TRP A 15 -5.99 3.38 7.26
CA TRP A 15 -5.07 3.00 8.32
C TRP A 15 -3.82 2.39 7.72
N PHE A 16 -3.91 1.12 7.29
CA PHE A 16 -2.76 0.38 6.81
C PHE A 16 -2.30 0.82 5.42
N GLY A 17 -3.18 1.31 4.55
CA GLY A 17 -2.74 1.87 3.27
C GLY A 17 -1.85 3.11 3.47
N THR A 18 -2.22 4.00 4.39
CA THR A 18 -1.37 5.15 4.74
C THR A 18 -0.08 4.73 5.45
N LEU A 19 -0.14 3.79 6.39
CA LEU A 19 1.07 3.29 7.07
C LEU A 19 2.03 2.57 6.10
N LEU A 20 1.51 1.78 5.16
CA LEU A 20 2.32 1.14 4.11
C LEU A 20 2.93 2.19 3.18
N GLY A 21 2.17 3.22 2.80
CA GLY A 21 2.69 4.34 2.00
C GLY A 21 3.85 5.05 2.71
N PHE A 22 3.68 5.35 3.99
CA PHE A 22 4.72 5.95 4.83
C PHE A 22 5.96 5.06 4.95
N ALA A 23 5.79 3.78 5.27
CA ALA A 23 6.89 2.85 5.53
C ALA A 23 7.68 2.46 4.27
N THR A 24 7.04 2.42 3.10
CA THR A 24 7.64 1.88 1.88
C THR A 24 7.86 2.91 0.78
N GLY A 25 7.25 4.10 0.87
CA GLY A 25 7.27 5.12 -0.19
C GLY A 25 6.62 4.65 -1.50
N ALA A 26 5.82 3.59 -1.45
CA ALA A 26 5.13 3.04 -2.61
C ALA A 26 4.11 4.01 -3.19
N ARG A 27 3.86 3.88 -4.49
CA ARG A 27 2.84 4.69 -5.17
C ARG A 27 1.45 4.33 -4.61
N VAL A 28 0.53 5.29 -4.60
CA VAL A 28 -0.81 5.07 -4.04
C VAL A 28 -1.53 3.87 -4.67
N ASN A 29 -1.43 3.70 -5.99
CA ASN A 29 -2.04 2.55 -6.66
C ASN A 29 -1.29 1.23 -6.35
N GLU A 30 0.03 1.26 -6.19
CA GLU A 30 0.81 0.08 -5.77
C GLU A 30 0.34 -0.45 -4.41
N VAL A 31 0.01 0.44 -3.47
CA VAL A 31 -0.56 0.08 -2.17
C VAL A 31 -2.02 -0.35 -2.28
N ALA A 32 -2.82 0.41 -3.02
CA ALA A 32 -4.26 0.19 -3.13
C ALA A 32 -4.63 -1.14 -3.81
N GLN A 33 -3.81 -1.60 -4.76
CA GLN A 33 -4.08 -2.79 -5.55
C GLN A 33 -3.59 -4.11 -4.93
N LEU A 34 -2.97 -4.06 -3.75
CA LEU A 34 -2.35 -5.24 -3.13
C LEU A 34 -3.37 -6.36 -2.90
N TYR A 35 -2.92 -7.58 -3.21
CA TYR A 35 -3.54 -8.81 -2.77
C TYR A 35 -2.89 -9.27 -1.46
N ILE A 36 -3.57 -10.15 -0.73
CA ILE A 36 -2.99 -10.77 0.48
C ILE A 36 -1.74 -11.56 0.13
N ASP A 37 -1.72 -12.22 -1.03
CA ASP A 37 -0.59 -13.02 -1.51
C ASP A 37 0.63 -12.17 -1.93
N ASP A 38 0.49 -10.84 -1.97
CA ASP A 38 1.61 -9.91 -2.11
C ASP A 38 2.34 -9.67 -0.78
N ILE A 39 1.76 -10.07 0.36
CA ILE A 39 2.38 -9.99 1.67
C ILE A 39 3.03 -11.33 2.00
N GLY A 40 4.35 -11.32 2.20
CA GLY A 40 5.12 -12.56 2.32
C GLY A 40 6.47 -12.37 2.99
N LYS A 41 7.19 -13.48 3.16
CA LYS A 41 8.56 -13.49 3.65
C LYS A 41 9.55 -13.71 2.50
N VAL A 42 10.69 -13.01 2.56
CA VAL A 42 11.90 -13.34 1.81
C VAL A 42 13.05 -13.47 2.81
N GLY A 43 13.54 -14.70 3.00
CA GLY A 43 14.35 -15.03 4.18
C GLY A 43 13.53 -14.80 5.46
N ASP A 44 14.10 -14.06 6.41
CA ASP A 44 13.45 -13.75 7.68
C ASP A 44 12.58 -12.48 7.67
N PHE A 45 12.60 -11.73 6.56
CA PHE A 45 11.96 -10.43 6.48
C PHE A 45 10.55 -10.55 5.92
N TRP A 46 9.55 -10.13 6.70
CA TRP A 46 8.22 -9.83 6.18
C TRP A 46 8.28 -8.60 5.29
N GLY A 47 7.51 -8.61 4.21
CA GLY A 47 7.52 -7.54 3.22
C GLY A 47 6.33 -7.55 2.28
N VAL A 48 6.39 -6.64 1.31
CA VAL A 48 5.39 -6.47 0.26
C VAL A 48 6.06 -6.70 -1.09
N HIS A 49 5.46 -7.56 -1.91
CA HIS A 49 5.76 -7.71 -3.32
C HIS A 49 4.95 -6.69 -4.13
N PHE A 50 5.59 -5.59 -4.54
CA PHE A 50 5.00 -4.68 -5.51
C PHE A 50 5.19 -5.26 -6.91
N ARG A 51 4.13 -5.83 -7.47
CA ARG A 51 4.14 -6.55 -8.76
C ARG A 51 2.85 -6.32 -9.55
N GLY A 52 2.89 -6.70 -10.82
CA GLY A 52 1.74 -6.66 -11.74
C GLY A 52 1.38 -8.05 -12.24
N THR A 53 1.15 -9.00 -11.32
CA THR A 53 0.94 -10.43 -11.67
C THR A 53 -0.52 -10.81 -11.85
N LYS A 54 -1.46 -9.96 -11.43
CA LYS A 54 -2.90 -10.17 -11.61
C LYS A 54 -3.45 -9.22 -12.69
N PRO A 55 -4.56 -9.56 -13.38
CA PRO A 55 -5.08 -8.77 -14.51
C PRO A 55 -5.40 -7.30 -14.21
N ASP A 56 -5.68 -6.99 -12.95
CA ASP A 56 -6.06 -5.66 -12.47
C ASP A 56 -4.99 -5.03 -11.55
N GLN A 57 -3.77 -5.58 -11.56
CA GLN A 57 -2.59 -4.92 -11.01
C GLN A 57 -1.80 -4.25 -12.13
N ARG A 58 -1.36 -3.02 -11.86
CA ARG A 58 -0.57 -2.23 -12.81
C ARG A 58 0.59 -1.56 -12.09
N LEU A 59 1.79 -1.74 -12.65
CA LEU A 59 2.96 -0.95 -12.29
C LEU A 59 3.11 0.19 -13.31
N LYS A 60 3.43 1.39 -12.83
CA LYS A 60 3.64 2.55 -13.70
C LYS A 60 5.03 2.46 -14.35
N ASN A 61 5.09 2.12 -15.65
CA ASN A 61 6.23 2.12 -16.60
C ASN A 61 7.51 1.39 -16.13
N PHE A 62 8.12 0.50 -16.94
CA PHE A 62 9.49 -0.08 -16.86
C PHE A 62 10.14 -0.44 -15.50
N HIS A 63 9.44 -0.28 -14.37
CA HIS A 63 9.95 -0.61 -13.05
C HIS A 63 9.66 -2.08 -12.80
N PRO A 64 10.70 -2.90 -12.54
CA PRO A 64 10.50 -4.31 -12.28
C PRO A 64 9.72 -4.50 -10.97
N SER A 65 9.08 -5.66 -10.85
CA SER A 65 8.55 -6.12 -9.58
C SER A 65 9.62 -6.05 -8.49
N ARG A 66 9.25 -5.61 -7.29
CA ARG A 66 10.19 -5.49 -6.16
C ARG A 66 9.61 -6.04 -4.86
N PHE A 67 10.49 -6.55 -4.01
CA PHE A 67 10.17 -6.87 -2.63
C PHE A 67 10.72 -5.80 -1.69
N VAL A 68 9.84 -5.17 -0.92
CA VAL A 68 10.19 -4.17 0.09
C VAL A 68 9.90 -4.76 1.47
N PRO A 69 10.92 -4.96 2.33
CA PRO A 69 10.69 -5.45 3.68
C PRO A 69 9.92 -4.41 4.51
N LEU A 70 9.12 -4.85 5.45
CA LEU A 70 8.36 -3.99 6.36
C LEU A 70 9.18 -3.71 7.63
N PRO A 71 9.07 -2.50 8.19
CA PRO A 71 9.72 -2.20 9.45
C PRO A 71 9.10 -2.97 10.60
N THR A 72 9.91 -3.28 11.62
CA THR A 72 9.50 -3.98 12.85
C THR A 72 8.32 -3.27 13.50
N SER A 73 8.36 -1.94 13.57
CA SER A 73 7.30 -1.11 14.15
C SER A 73 5.93 -1.28 13.47
N LEU A 74 5.87 -1.57 12.17
CA LEU A 74 4.60 -1.83 11.47
C LEU A 74 4.07 -3.24 11.74
N ILE A 75 4.96 -4.20 11.93
CA ILE A 75 4.60 -5.56 12.34
C ILE A 75 4.02 -5.53 13.75
N GLU A 76 4.71 -4.85 14.69
CA GLU A 76 4.27 -4.66 16.08
C GLU A 76 2.97 -3.85 16.17
N ALA A 77 2.74 -2.91 15.27
CA ALA A 77 1.46 -2.19 15.17
C ALA A 77 0.29 -3.08 14.72
N GLY A 78 0.51 -4.35 14.40
CA GLY A 78 -0.53 -5.34 14.13
C GLY A 78 -0.89 -5.49 12.65
N PHE A 79 0.00 -5.10 11.72
CA PHE A 79 -0.28 -5.25 10.28
C PHE A 79 -0.52 -6.70 9.87
N LEU A 80 0.27 -7.66 10.37
CA LEU A 80 0.08 -9.07 10.03
C LEU A 80 -1.22 -9.65 10.60
N VAL A 81 -1.69 -9.13 11.74
CA VAL A 81 -2.99 -9.51 12.31
C VAL A 81 -4.11 -9.07 11.36
N TYR A 82 -4.04 -7.85 10.86
CA TYR A 82 -5.00 -7.37 9.85
C TYR A 82 -4.97 -8.22 8.57
N VAL A 83 -3.79 -8.55 8.05
CA VAL A 83 -3.65 -9.39 6.84
C VAL A 83 -4.36 -10.74 7.01
N ASP A 84 -4.18 -11.37 8.18
CA ASP A 84 -4.85 -12.63 8.52
C ASP A 84 -6.38 -12.48 8.66
N GLU A 85 -6.86 -11.37 9.22
CA GLU A 85 -8.31 -11.10 9.30
C GLU A 85 -8.95 -10.90 7.93
N VAL A 86 -8.28 -10.20 7.01
CA VAL A 86 -8.77 -10.07 5.63
C VAL A 86 -8.88 -11.46 4.97
N LYS A 87 -7.90 -12.33 5.21
CA LYS A 87 -7.89 -13.71 4.71
C LYS A 87 -9.04 -14.53 5.30
N ARG A 88 -9.24 -14.47 6.63
CA ARG A 88 -10.35 -15.15 7.33
C ARG A 88 -11.72 -14.63 6.90
N ALA A 89 -11.83 -13.36 6.53
CA ALA A 89 -13.05 -12.78 5.96
C ALA A 89 -13.30 -13.22 4.49
N GLY A 90 -12.38 -13.97 3.88
CA GLY A 90 -12.51 -14.56 2.55
C GLY A 90 -12.33 -13.56 1.40
N PHE A 91 -11.57 -12.48 1.62
CA PHE A 91 -11.19 -11.55 0.55
C PHE A 91 -9.81 -11.90 0.01
N GLU A 92 -9.58 -11.67 -1.28
CA GLU A 92 -8.26 -11.84 -1.89
C GLU A 92 -7.45 -10.54 -1.85
N ARG A 93 -8.15 -9.40 -1.96
CA ARG A 93 -7.54 -8.06 -1.92
C ARG A 93 -7.27 -7.64 -0.49
N LEU A 94 -6.10 -7.04 -0.26
CA LEU A 94 -5.73 -6.47 1.04
C LEU A 94 -6.68 -5.33 1.44
N PHE A 95 -7.19 -4.56 0.48
CA PHE A 95 -8.14 -3.46 0.70
C PHE A 95 -9.41 -3.66 -0.13
N PRO A 96 -10.33 -4.55 0.30
CA PRO A 96 -11.51 -4.92 -0.51
C PRO A 96 -12.54 -3.78 -0.67
N HIS A 97 -12.39 -2.68 0.08
CA HIS A 97 -13.25 -1.49 0.00
C HIS A 97 -12.96 -0.59 -1.18
N LEU A 98 -11.76 -0.68 -1.74
CA LEU A 98 -11.32 0.27 -2.77
C LEU A 98 -12.01 -0.05 -4.10
N PRO A 99 -12.68 0.94 -4.72
CA PRO A 99 -13.28 0.75 -6.02
C PRO A 99 -12.20 0.68 -7.10
N TYR A 100 -12.43 -0.16 -8.12
CA TYR A 100 -11.61 -0.18 -9.31
C TYR A 100 -12.06 0.90 -10.31
N ASN A 101 -11.10 1.62 -10.87
CA ASN A 101 -11.24 2.52 -12.01
C ASN A 101 -10.38 1.98 -13.17
N ALA A 102 -10.95 1.92 -14.37
CA ALA A 102 -10.24 1.36 -15.54
C ALA A 102 -9.01 2.17 -15.98
N GLU A 103 -8.99 3.47 -15.70
CA GLU A 103 -7.88 4.38 -16.02
C GLU A 103 -6.85 4.40 -14.87
N ASN A 104 -7.32 4.58 -13.63
CA ASN A 104 -6.45 4.88 -12.49
C ASN A 104 -6.19 3.69 -11.54
N GLY A 105 -6.84 2.55 -11.77
CA GLY A 105 -6.75 1.39 -10.87
C GLY A 105 -7.53 1.61 -9.57
N TYR A 106 -6.94 1.23 -8.44
CA TYR A 106 -7.57 1.29 -7.11
C TYR A 106 -7.16 2.53 -6.28
N GLY A 107 -6.26 3.36 -6.81
CA GLY A 107 -5.59 4.43 -6.05
C GLY A 107 -6.44 5.65 -5.69
N ASP A 108 -7.45 5.98 -6.51
CA ASP A 108 -8.19 7.25 -6.42
C ASP A 108 -8.78 7.49 -5.03
N ALA A 109 -9.55 6.51 -4.52
CA ALA A 109 -10.23 6.67 -3.24
C ALA A 109 -9.26 6.82 -2.05
N LEU A 110 -8.11 6.12 -2.07
CA LEU A 110 -7.09 6.28 -1.03
C LEU A 110 -6.41 7.65 -1.14
N GLY A 111 -6.02 8.04 -2.35
CA GLY A 111 -5.34 9.32 -2.62
C GLY A 111 -6.20 10.52 -2.23
N ASP A 112 -7.45 10.54 -2.66
CA ASP A 112 -8.39 11.64 -2.39
C ASP A 112 -8.73 11.76 -0.90
N GLN A 113 -8.97 10.63 -0.24
CA GLN A 113 -9.28 10.62 1.19
C GLN A 113 -8.08 11.07 2.02
N PHE A 114 -6.88 10.63 1.67
CA PHE A 114 -5.66 11.12 2.30
C PHE A 114 -5.46 12.62 2.04
N ARG A 115 -5.67 13.09 0.82
CA ARG A 115 -5.54 14.52 0.47
C ARG A 115 -6.50 15.38 1.28
N ALA A 116 -7.77 14.98 1.38
CA ALA A 116 -8.76 15.68 2.19
C ALA A 116 -8.36 15.72 3.67
N TYR A 117 -7.85 14.61 4.20
CA TYR A 117 -7.33 14.55 5.57
C TYR A 117 -6.13 15.49 5.76
N ALA A 118 -5.13 15.41 4.87
CA ALA A 118 -3.91 16.19 4.94
C ALA A 118 -4.21 17.70 4.92
N ILE A 119 -5.08 18.15 4.01
CA ILE A 119 -5.53 19.56 3.97
C ILE A 119 -6.22 19.95 5.27
N LYS A 120 -7.09 19.09 5.83
CA LYS A 120 -7.73 19.34 7.12
C LYS A 120 -6.73 19.44 8.28
N GLN A 121 -5.60 18.75 8.19
CA GLN A 121 -4.50 18.86 9.16
C GLN A 121 -3.56 20.04 8.88
N GLY A 122 -3.87 20.90 7.91
CA GLY A 122 -3.04 22.07 7.56
C GLY A 122 -1.85 21.74 6.65
N LEU A 123 -1.76 20.53 6.11
CA LEU A 123 -0.68 20.16 5.18
C LEU A 123 -0.95 20.76 3.80
N THR A 124 0.05 21.42 3.24
CA THR A 124 -0.04 22.12 1.95
C THR A 124 0.99 21.61 0.94
N GLN A 125 0.94 22.14 -0.29
CA GLN A 125 1.88 21.80 -1.37
C GLN A 125 2.01 20.28 -1.57
N ARG A 126 3.23 19.76 -1.65
CA ARG A 126 3.50 18.33 -1.85
C ARG A 126 2.96 17.45 -0.71
N LEU A 127 2.92 17.98 0.52
CA LEU A 127 2.53 17.24 1.73
C LEU A 127 1.05 16.84 1.73
N LYS A 128 0.22 17.50 0.93
CA LYS A 128 -1.21 17.14 0.78
C LYS A 128 -1.44 15.93 -0.12
N SER A 129 -0.45 15.47 -0.88
CA SER A 129 -0.59 14.32 -1.78
C SER A 129 -0.01 13.06 -1.15
N PHE A 130 -0.54 11.89 -1.49
CA PHE A 130 0.01 10.61 -1.02
C PHE A 130 1.47 10.40 -1.44
N HIS A 131 1.91 11.04 -2.53
CA HIS A 131 3.31 11.02 -2.98
C HIS A 131 4.29 11.71 -2.01
N CYS A 132 3.80 12.45 -1.01
CA CYS A 132 4.66 13.03 0.02
C CYS A 132 5.50 11.96 0.72
N PHE A 133 4.93 10.78 1.00
CA PHE A 133 5.64 9.70 1.67
C PHE A 133 6.87 9.24 0.92
N ARG A 134 6.74 9.05 -0.39
CA ARG A 134 7.86 8.68 -1.26
C ARG A 134 8.99 9.70 -1.21
N HIS A 135 8.65 10.98 -1.29
CA HIS A 135 9.65 12.06 -1.23
C HIS A 135 10.31 12.13 0.14
N THR A 136 9.54 12.04 1.21
CA THR A 136 10.06 12.05 2.58
C THR A 136 11.00 10.88 2.81
N LEU A 137 10.58 9.66 2.47
CA LEU A 137 11.42 8.46 2.60
C LEU A 137 12.70 8.59 1.77
N SER A 138 12.59 8.91 0.48
CA SER A 138 13.75 9.01 -0.40
C SER A 138 14.75 10.08 0.07
N ASN A 139 14.26 11.25 0.48
CA ASN A 139 15.10 12.34 0.94
C ASN A 139 15.76 12.03 2.28
N SER A 140 15.01 11.47 3.23
CA SER A 140 15.53 11.14 4.55
C SER A 140 16.59 10.03 4.46
N LEU A 141 16.31 8.95 3.71
CA LEU A 141 17.29 7.87 3.50
C LEU A 141 18.62 8.41 2.95
N VAL A 142 18.58 9.25 1.91
CA VAL A 142 19.80 9.74 1.25
C VAL A 142 20.48 10.85 2.05
N ASN A 143 19.74 11.87 2.44
CA ASN A 143 20.31 13.11 2.99
C ASN A 143 20.50 13.08 4.50
N GLU A 144 19.67 12.32 5.23
CA GLU A 144 19.70 12.28 6.70
C GLU A 144 20.40 11.02 7.22
N HIS A 145 20.23 9.88 6.53
CA HIS A 145 20.79 8.59 6.94
C HIS A 145 21.98 8.11 6.10
N GLY A 146 22.37 8.85 5.05
CA GLY A 146 23.52 8.50 4.21
C GLY A 146 23.36 7.17 3.45
N VAL A 147 22.13 6.69 3.27
CA VAL A 147 21.82 5.46 2.53
C VAL A 147 22.12 5.69 1.05
N SER A 148 22.76 4.70 0.42
CA SER A 148 23.12 4.80 -0.99
C SER A 148 21.89 4.96 -1.89
N LEU A 149 22.05 5.77 -2.95
CA LEU A 149 20.98 6.03 -3.91
C LEU A 149 20.37 4.73 -4.49
N PRO A 150 21.14 3.68 -4.85
CA PRO A 150 20.56 2.41 -5.32
C PRO A 150 19.62 1.75 -4.31
N ILE A 151 19.94 1.77 -3.01
CA ILE A 151 19.06 1.21 -1.97
C ILE A 151 17.75 2.02 -1.90
N SER A 152 17.84 3.35 -1.82
CA SER A 152 16.68 4.24 -1.79
C SER A 152 15.79 4.10 -3.04
N GLN A 153 16.41 4.03 -4.23
CA GLN A 153 15.72 3.83 -5.50
C GLN A 153 15.07 2.45 -5.58
N GLN A 154 15.71 1.39 -5.07
CA GLN A 154 15.13 0.05 -5.05
C GLN A 154 13.95 -0.05 -4.08
N ILE A 155 14.01 0.58 -2.90
CA ILE A 155 12.88 0.63 -1.94
C ILE A 155 11.69 1.35 -2.56
N THR A 156 11.93 2.56 -3.05
CA THR A 156 10.87 3.39 -3.63
C THR A 156 10.43 2.87 -5.00
N GLY A 157 11.24 2.11 -5.73
CA GLY A 157 10.93 1.69 -7.11
C GLY A 157 11.06 2.86 -8.09
N HIS A 158 12.18 3.59 -8.01
CA HIS A 158 12.71 4.43 -9.07
C HIS A 158 13.63 3.59 -9.96
N GLU A 159 13.81 3.99 -11.22
CA GLU A 159 14.83 3.36 -12.08
C GLU A 159 16.21 3.56 -11.45
N LEU A 160 17.00 2.48 -11.40
CA LEU A 160 18.38 2.55 -10.96
C LEU A 160 19.16 3.49 -11.88
N THR A 161 19.56 4.63 -11.31
CA THR A 161 20.39 5.61 -12.01
C THR A 161 21.85 5.21 -11.84
N LEU A 162 22.30 4.30 -12.71
CA LEU A 162 23.69 3.86 -12.78
C LEU A 162 24.39 4.53 -13.97
N PRO A 163 25.70 4.81 -13.88
CA PRO A 163 26.48 5.24 -15.04
C PRO A 163 26.34 4.23 -16.21
N PRO A 164 26.44 4.69 -17.47
CA PRO A 164 26.39 3.80 -18.64
C PRO A 164 27.36 2.63 -18.50
N GLY A 165 26.91 1.41 -18.82
CA GLY A 165 27.71 0.18 -18.76
C GLY A 165 27.71 -0.54 -17.40
N LEU A 166 27.35 0.12 -16.29
CA LEU A 166 27.34 -0.52 -14.96
C LEU A 166 26.06 -1.28 -14.61
N LYS A 167 24.99 -1.15 -15.41
CA LYS A 167 23.70 -1.82 -15.14
C LYS A 167 23.82 -3.35 -15.01
N HIS A 168 24.84 -3.96 -15.62
CA HIS A 168 25.09 -5.40 -15.59
C HIS A 168 26.13 -5.84 -14.54
N TYR A 169 26.79 -4.89 -13.86
CA TYR A 169 27.88 -5.16 -12.89
C TYR A 169 27.50 -4.83 -11.45
N VAL A 170 26.35 -4.19 -11.22
CA VAL A 170 25.87 -3.86 -9.89
C VAL A 170 24.72 -4.78 -9.55
N ASP A 171 24.97 -5.66 -8.57
CA ASP A 171 23.89 -6.48 -8.02
C ASP A 171 22.83 -5.59 -7.36
N PRO A 172 21.54 -5.94 -7.51
CA PRO A 172 20.49 -5.28 -6.76
C PRO A 172 20.79 -5.35 -5.27
N PRO A 173 20.56 -4.27 -4.50
CA PRO A 173 20.78 -4.30 -3.06
C PRO A 173 20.07 -5.49 -2.40
N SER A 174 20.67 -6.06 -1.35
CA SER A 174 20.08 -7.22 -0.66
C SER A 174 18.82 -6.84 0.14
N VAL A 175 17.99 -7.82 0.47
CA VAL A 175 16.83 -7.59 1.37
C VAL A 175 17.27 -7.08 2.75
N PRO A 176 18.30 -7.65 3.41
CA PRO A 176 18.83 -7.09 4.66
C PRO A 176 19.23 -5.62 4.56
N ALA A 177 19.92 -5.23 3.47
CA ALA A 177 20.33 -3.83 3.28
C ALA A 177 19.13 -2.88 3.17
N ARG A 178 18.08 -3.29 2.44
CA ARG A 178 16.83 -2.52 2.36
C ARG A 178 16.10 -2.46 3.70
N PHE A 179 16.08 -3.57 4.45
CA PHE A 179 15.46 -3.61 5.78
C PHE A 179 16.17 -2.67 6.75
N SER A 180 17.50 -2.74 6.84
CA SER A 180 18.28 -1.84 7.71
C SER A 180 18.05 -0.36 7.36
N ALA A 181 17.94 -0.02 6.08
CA ALA A 181 17.62 1.35 5.66
C ALA A 181 16.22 1.78 6.10
N ILE A 182 15.21 0.91 5.97
CA ILE A 182 13.83 1.20 6.40
C ILE A 182 13.73 1.32 7.93
N GLU A 183 14.47 0.50 8.68
CA GLU A 183 14.54 0.60 10.15
C GLU A 183 15.20 1.92 10.59
N GLN A 184 16.24 2.38 9.90
CA GLN A 184 16.89 3.67 10.19
C GLN A 184 15.94 4.85 9.96
N PHE A 185 15.10 4.79 8.92
CA PHE A 185 14.05 5.79 8.67
C PHE A 185 12.88 5.71 9.66
N GLY A 186 12.74 4.60 10.38
CA GLY A 186 11.56 4.24 11.17
C GLY A 186 10.92 5.41 11.94
N PRO A 187 9.59 5.38 12.13
CA PRO A 187 8.87 6.52 12.67
C PRO A 187 9.46 6.96 14.02
N THR A 188 9.71 8.26 14.16
CA THR A 188 10.24 8.85 15.41
C THR A 188 9.29 8.71 16.60
N LEU A 189 8.03 8.36 16.34
CA LEU A 189 7.01 8.07 17.32
C LEU A 189 6.45 6.66 17.06
N PRO A 190 6.00 5.94 18.10
CA PRO A 190 5.33 4.66 17.92
C PRO A 190 4.20 4.75 16.89
N LEU A 191 3.97 3.68 16.14
CA LEU A 191 2.79 3.60 15.27
C LEU A 191 1.53 3.31 16.11
N PRO A 192 0.34 3.76 15.67
CA PRO A 192 -0.88 3.46 16.39
C PRO A 192 -1.16 1.96 16.34
N ALA A 193 -1.33 1.35 17.53
CA ALA A 193 -1.63 -0.07 17.66
C ALA A 193 -2.98 -0.43 17.05
N TYR A 194 -3.00 -1.50 16.25
CA TYR A 194 -4.21 -2.09 15.72
C TYR A 194 -4.93 -2.91 16.79
N THR A 195 -6.25 -2.77 16.86
CA THR A 195 -7.10 -3.65 17.67
C THR A 195 -7.73 -4.71 16.75
N PRO A 196 -7.53 -6.02 17.01
CA PRO A 196 -8.19 -7.08 16.26
C PRO A 196 -9.70 -6.86 16.13
N GLY A 197 -10.26 -7.11 14.95
CA GLY A 197 -11.68 -6.90 14.63
C GLY A 197 -12.10 -5.45 14.40
N GLN A 198 -11.20 -4.45 14.51
CA GLN A 198 -11.55 -3.04 14.31
C GLN A 198 -12.19 -2.78 12.94
N PHE A 199 -11.89 -3.59 11.92
CA PHE A 199 -12.44 -3.44 10.57
C PHE A 199 -13.55 -4.45 10.21
N ASP A 200 -14.08 -5.23 11.15
CA ASP A 200 -15.16 -6.20 10.91
C ASP A 200 -16.40 -5.56 10.28
N ARG A 201 -16.78 -4.37 10.76
CA ARG A 201 -17.89 -3.62 10.19
C ARG A 201 -17.62 -3.28 8.73
N ALA A 202 -16.39 -2.94 8.40
CA ALA A 202 -15.98 -2.60 7.05
C ALA A 202 -16.11 -3.86 6.17
N PHE A 203 -15.61 -5.02 6.61
CA PHE A 203 -15.76 -6.29 5.87
C PHE A 203 -17.22 -6.67 5.61
N LYS A 204 -18.09 -6.54 6.62
CA LYS A 204 -19.54 -6.76 6.47
C LYS A 204 -20.18 -5.83 5.42
N GLN A 205 -19.75 -4.57 5.38
CA GLN A 205 -20.22 -3.61 4.36
C GLN A 205 -19.85 -4.04 2.95
N VAL A 206 -18.62 -4.53 2.72
CA VAL A 206 -18.20 -5.03 1.40
C VAL A 206 -19.07 -6.20 0.96
N ARG A 207 -19.25 -7.22 1.82
CA ARG A 207 -20.10 -8.37 1.50
C ARG A 207 -21.55 -7.99 1.20
N HIS A 208 -22.06 -6.96 1.87
CA HIS A 208 -23.40 -6.46 1.60
C HIS A 208 -23.47 -5.72 0.25
N MET A 209 -22.44 -4.94 -0.11
CA MET A 209 -22.35 -4.30 -1.43
C MET A 209 -22.20 -5.33 -2.57
N GLU A 210 -21.38 -6.36 -2.39
CA GLU A 210 -21.21 -7.47 -3.35
C GLU A 210 -22.55 -8.16 -3.63
N ARG A 211 -23.25 -8.58 -2.57
CA ARG A 211 -24.58 -9.21 -2.68
C ARG A 211 -25.59 -8.34 -3.41
N ARG A 212 -25.62 -7.03 -3.14
CA ARG A 212 -26.49 -6.09 -3.87
C ARG A 212 -26.13 -6.01 -5.36
N ARG A 213 -24.84 -5.96 -5.70
CA ARG A 213 -24.38 -5.92 -7.11
C ARG A 213 -24.78 -7.19 -7.85
N GLU A 214 -24.60 -8.35 -7.23
CA GLU A 214 -25.01 -9.65 -7.80
C GLU A 214 -26.53 -9.72 -8.03
N GLN A 215 -27.34 -9.26 -7.07
CA GLN A 215 -28.80 -9.22 -7.22
C GLN A 215 -29.23 -8.32 -8.38
N VAL A 216 -28.61 -7.14 -8.52
CA VAL A 216 -28.88 -6.21 -9.62
C VAL A 216 -28.47 -6.83 -10.97
N ALA A 217 -27.32 -7.50 -11.03
CA ALA A 217 -26.85 -8.19 -12.23
C ALA A 217 -27.82 -9.31 -12.65
N LYS A 218 -28.22 -10.18 -11.72
CA LYS A 218 -29.20 -11.26 -11.96
C LYS A 218 -30.53 -10.72 -12.48
N LYS A 219 -31.04 -9.62 -11.91
CA LYS A 219 -32.28 -8.98 -12.36
C LYS A 219 -32.17 -8.44 -13.79
N LYS A 220 -31.02 -7.85 -14.17
CA LYS A 220 -30.77 -7.39 -15.55
C LYS A 220 -30.76 -8.55 -16.53
N THR A 221 -30.03 -9.63 -16.23
CA THR A 221 -29.95 -10.83 -17.09
C THR A 221 -31.32 -11.49 -17.30
N SER A 222 -32.13 -11.60 -16.22
CA SER A 222 -33.49 -12.13 -16.31
C SER A 222 -34.41 -11.28 -17.18
N LYS A 223 -34.26 -9.95 -17.14
CA LYS A 223 -35.07 -9.03 -17.96
C LYS A 223 -34.69 -9.14 -19.44
N THR A 224 -33.40 -9.20 -19.77
CA THR A 224 -32.93 -9.36 -21.15
C THR A 224 -33.40 -10.66 -21.80
N ARG A 225 -33.43 -11.78 -21.04
CA ARG A 225 -33.91 -13.08 -21.52
C ARG A 225 -35.44 -13.17 -21.69
N ALA A 226 -36.19 -12.29 -21.05
CA ALA A 226 -37.66 -12.25 -21.18
C ALA A 226 -38.12 -11.35 -22.33
N THR A 227 -37.23 -10.55 -22.93
CA THR A 227 -37.55 -9.57 -23.98
C THR A 227 -36.93 -9.91 -25.34
N GLY A 228 -36.24 -11.04 -25.48
CA GLY A 228 -35.67 -11.55 -26.73
C GLY A 228 -36.08 -12.99 -26.95
#